data_AF-A0A662FW60-F1
#
_entry.id   AF-A0A662FW60-F1
#
_cell.length_a   1.000
_cell.length_b   1.000
_cell.length_c   1.000
_cell.angle_alpha   90.00
_cell.angle_beta   90.00
_cell.angle_gamma   90.00
#
_symmetry.space_group_name_H-M   'P 1'
#
loop_
_entity.id
_entity.type
_entity.pdbx_description
1 polymer ?
#
loop_
_entity_poly.entity_id
_entity_poly.type
_entity_poly.pdbx_seq_one_letter_code
_entity_poly.pdbx_strand_id
1 'polypeptide(L)'
;YRFYYTQYIGNRYAIIMIPGAWSFEMVEIWLPRSIWVKSKRAFIAVNYELFDGRPRRPEVDGGYHAIRMPVLEGLHRERRQATVVVIREVTAEYYAPVGSWQIRESIRRALKRPIAKPTDLATALRYVQKFIETDINEVYKRSFLLKHVSKQRKLDRFMNV
;
A
#
# COMPACT_ATOMS: atom_id res chain seq x y z
N TYR A 1 7.78 -6.26 11.10
CA TYR A 1 7.16 -5.58 9.94
C TYR A 1 8.11 -4.51 9.43
N ARG A 2 7.86 -3.94 8.24
CA ARG A 2 8.57 -2.74 7.76
C ARG A 2 7.56 -1.74 7.23
N PHE A 3 7.75 -0.48 7.58
CA PHE A 3 6.93 0.63 7.14
C PHE A 3 7.77 1.63 6.36
N TYR A 4 7.28 2.04 5.19
CA TYR A 4 7.89 3.04 4.34
C TYR A 4 6.85 4.10 4.01
N TYR A 5 7.31 5.33 3.79
CA TYR A 5 6.46 6.40 3.28
C TYR A 5 7.26 7.29 2.33
N THR A 6 6.58 7.85 1.33
CA THR A 6 7.09 8.94 0.50
C THR A 6 5.92 9.79 0.01
N GLN A 7 6.22 11.03 -0.36
CA GLN A 7 5.27 11.90 -1.04
C GLN A 7 5.92 12.57 -2.24
N TYR A 8 5.14 12.78 -3.29
CA TYR A 8 5.58 13.45 -4.50
C TYR A 8 4.38 14.02 -5.27
N ILE A 9 4.43 15.32 -5.60
CA ILE A 9 3.40 16.04 -6.38
C ILE A 9 1.98 15.65 -5.95
N GLY A 10 1.60 15.93 -4.70
CA GLY A 10 0.25 15.61 -4.20
C GLY A 10 -0.10 14.11 -4.11
N ASN A 11 0.85 13.20 -4.30
CA ASN A 11 0.66 11.77 -4.08
C ASN A 11 1.40 11.34 -2.82
N ARG A 12 0.70 10.71 -1.90
CA ARG A 12 1.24 10.13 -0.67
C ARG A 12 1.21 8.62 -0.79
N TYR A 13 2.32 7.96 -0.46
CA TYR A 13 2.45 6.51 -0.54
C TYR A 13 2.88 5.96 0.80
N ALA A 14 2.00 5.19 1.45
CA ALA A 14 2.33 4.43 2.65
C ALA A 14 2.43 2.94 2.30
N ILE A 15 3.55 2.31 2.64
CA ILE A 15 3.85 0.92 2.27
C ILE A 15 4.09 0.12 3.54
N ILE A 16 3.32 -0.95 3.72
CA ILE A 16 3.52 -1.93 4.78
C ILE A 16 4.04 -3.22 4.15
N MET A 17 5.21 -3.67 4.59
CA MET A 17 5.72 -5.01 4.29
C MET A 17 5.60 -5.90 5.52
N ILE A 18 4.81 -6.95 5.37
CA ILE A 18 4.48 -7.94 6.38
C ILE A 18 5.26 -9.21 6.04
N PRO A 19 6.05 -9.79 6.97
CA PRO A 19 6.71 -11.06 6.72
C PRO A 19 5.65 -12.12 6.32
N GLY A 20 5.87 -12.89 5.26
CA GLY A 20 4.89 -13.86 4.78
C GLY A 20 5.09 -14.22 3.32
N ALA A 21 4.23 -15.12 2.83
CA ALA A 21 4.18 -15.44 1.41
C ALA A 21 3.85 -14.20 0.57
N TRP A 22 4.33 -14.17 -0.67
CA TRP A 22 3.99 -13.12 -1.61
C TRP A 22 2.46 -12.95 -1.69
N SER A 23 2.03 -11.71 -1.53
CA SER A 23 0.68 -11.22 -1.79
C SER A 23 0.81 -9.70 -1.86
N PHE A 24 0.05 -9.06 -2.74
CA PHE A 24 0.19 -7.63 -2.96
C PHE A 24 -1.18 -6.98 -3.06
N GLU A 25 -1.37 -5.86 -2.39
CA GLU A 25 -2.57 -5.05 -2.47
C GLU A 25 -2.20 -3.58 -2.65
N MET A 26 -2.89 -2.95 -3.59
CA MET A 26 -2.95 -1.50 -3.71
C MET A 26 -4.32 -1.03 -3.24
N VAL A 27 -4.32 -0.08 -2.32
CA VAL A 27 -5.48 0.76 -2.00
C VAL A 27 -5.24 2.14 -2.59
N GLU A 28 -6.03 2.51 -3.58
CA GLU A 28 -6.00 3.83 -4.20
C GLU A 28 -7.10 4.71 -3.61
N ILE A 29 -6.71 5.88 -3.13
CA ILE A 29 -7.59 6.85 -2.52
C ILE A 29 -7.50 8.16 -3.30
N TRP A 30 -8.64 8.65 -3.78
CA TRP A 30 -8.74 10.00 -4.33
C TRP A 30 -9.51 10.89 -3.35
N LEU A 31 -8.85 11.91 -2.82
CA LEU A 31 -9.47 12.85 -1.88
C LEU A 31 -10.50 13.75 -2.57
N PRO A 32 -11.50 14.26 -1.83
CA PRO A 32 -12.44 15.26 -2.33
C PRO A 32 -11.71 16.49 -2.88
N ARG A 33 -12.29 17.14 -3.89
CA ARG A 33 -11.69 18.31 -4.58
C ARG A 33 -10.43 18.02 -5.40
N SER A 34 -10.02 16.75 -5.51
CA SER A 34 -9.14 16.34 -6.61
C SER A 34 -9.92 16.41 -7.93
N ILE A 35 -9.20 16.54 -9.06
CA ILE A 35 -9.79 16.55 -10.40
C ILE A 35 -10.59 15.26 -10.73
N TRP A 36 -10.42 14.20 -9.94
CA TRP A 36 -11.00 12.87 -10.15
C TRP A 36 -12.25 12.62 -9.29
N VAL A 37 -12.51 13.42 -8.24
CA VAL A 37 -13.62 13.19 -7.31
C VAL A 37 -14.50 14.44 -7.18
N LYS A 38 -15.69 14.37 -7.80
CA LYS A 38 -16.74 15.39 -7.67
C LYS A 38 -17.56 15.27 -6.36
N SER A 39 -17.36 14.21 -5.59
CA SER A 39 -18.05 13.94 -4.32
C SER A 39 -17.38 14.65 -3.14
N LYS A 40 -18.15 14.87 -2.06
CA LYS A 40 -17.62 15.35 -0.77
C LYS A 40 -16.87 14.26 0.03
N ARG A 41 -16.93 13.00 -0.41
CA ARG A 41 -16.25 11.86 0.24
C ARG A 41 -15.11 11.34 -0.63
N ALA A 42 -14.03 10.86 0.01
CA ALA A 42 -12.93 10.21 -0.67
C ALA A 42 -13.44 8.96 -1.40
N PHE A 43 -12.92 8.73 -2.61
CA PHE A 43 -13.16 7.50 -3.34
C PHE A 43 -12.03 6.51 -3.05
N ILE A 44 -12.36 5.26 -2.74
CA ILE A 44 -11.39 4.21 -2.42
C ILE A 44 -11.60 3.03 -3.36
N ALA A 45 -10.59 2.73 -4.19
CA ALA A 45 -10.50 1.55 -5.03
C ALA A 45 -9.44 0.59 -4.49
N VAL A 46 -9.65 -0.71 -4.67
CA VAL A 46 -8.70 -1.73 -4.24
C VAL A 46 -8.44 -2.72 -5.35
N ASN A 47 -7.17 -3.06 -5.57
CA ASN A 47 -6.77 -4.25 -6.33
C ASN A 47 -5.75 -5.06 -5.55
N TYR A 48 -5.90 -6.38 -5.56
CA TYR A 48 -5.01 -7.29 -4.83
C TYR A 48 -4.76 -8.58 -5.60
N GLU A 49 -3.65 -9.22 -5.28
CA GLU A 49 -3.26 -10.55 -5.70
C GLU A 49 -2.74 -11.36 -4.51
N LEU A 50 -2.75 -12.68 -4.64
CA LEU A 50 -2.17 -13.59 -3.67
C LEU A 50 -0.86 -14.17 -4.22
N PHE A 51 -0.44 -15.31 -3.67
CA PHE A 51 0.79 -16.01 -4.07
C PHE A 51 0.82 -16.41 -5.55
N ASP A 52 -0.35 -16.51 -6.20
CA ASP A 52 -0.52 -16.86 -7.61
C ASP A 52 -0.21 -15.69 -8.56
N GLY A 53 -0.03 -14.47 -8.04
CA GLY A 53 0.28 -13.28 -8.83
C GLY A 53 -0.84 -12.83 -9.76
N ARG A 54 -2.10 -13.25 -9.49
CA ARG A 54 -3.26 -12.90 -10.32
C ARG A 54 -4.09 -11.81 -9.66
N PRO A 55 -4.32 -10.65 -10.32
CA PRO A 55 -5.16 -9.60 -9.77
C PRO A 55 -6.62 -10.07 -9.67
N ARG A 56 -7.30 -9.75 -8.55
CA ARG A 56 -8.65 -10.25 -8.23
C ARG A 56 -9.72 -9.17 -8.19
N ARG A 57 -9.35 -7.90 -8.06
CA ARG A 57 -10.28 -6.77 -8.02
C ARG A 57 -9.72 -5.63 -8.85
N PRO A 58 -9.87 -5.64 -10.18
CA PRO A 58 -9.29 -4.61 -11.04
C PRO A 58 -10.08 -3.29 -10.99
N GLU A 59 -10.48 -2.83 -9.79
CA GLU A 59 -11.05 -1.49 -9.57
C GLU A 59 -10.02 -0.39 -9.91
N VAL A 60 -8.73 -0.74 -9.82
CA VAL A 60 -7.57 0.07 -10.20
C VAL A 60 -6.55 -0.80 -10.93
N ASP A 61 -6.09 -0.36 -12.10
CA ASP A 61 -5.21 -1.14 -12.97
C ASP A 61 -3.86 -0.44 -13.23
N GLY A 62 -3.87 0.78 -13.80
CA GLY A 62 -2.65 1.50 -14.16
C GLY A 62 -1.73 1.82 -12.98
N GLY A 63 -2.29 2.33 -11.87
CA GLY A 63 -1.54 2.59 -10.64
C GLY A 63 -1.03 1.30 -9.98
N TYR A 64 -1.81 0.23 -10.07
CA TYR A 64 -1.51 -1.07 -9.48
C TYR A 64 -0.23 -1.66 -10.08
N HIS A 65 -0.16 -1.76 -11.41
CA HIS A 65 1.04 -2.27 -12.07
C HIS A 65 2.25 -1.35 -11.89
N ALA A 66 2.03 -0.03 -11.83
CA ALA A 66 3.09 0.95 -11.60
C ALA A 66 3.73 0.84 -10.21
N ILE A 67 2.95 0.52 -9.17
CA ILE A 67 3.46 0.30 -7.81
C ILE A 67 4.04 -1.10 -7.65
N ARG A 68 3.37 -2.12 -8.21
CA ARG A 68 3.77 -3.53 -8.08
C ARG A 68 5.19 -3.79 -8.57
N MET A 69 5.55 -3.21 -9.72
CA MET A 69 6.86 -3.41 -10.34
C MET A 69 8.04 -3.05 -9.41
N PRO A 70 8.16 -1.81 -8.89
CA PRO A 70 9.27 -1.44 -7.99
C PRO A 70 9.20 -2.14 -6.62
N VAL A 71 8.02 -2.57 -6.15
CA VAL A 71 7.92 -3.43 -4.96
C VAL A 71 8.61 -4.76 -5.19
N LEU A 72 8.35 -5.41 -6.33
CA LEU A 72 9.00 -6.66 -6.71
C LEU A 72 10.50 -6.48 -6.92
N GLU A 73 10.95 -5.39 -7.55
CA GLU A 73 12.37 -5.05 -7.67
C GLU A 73 13.06 -4.96 -6.30
N GLY A 74 12.41 -4.31 -5.33
CA GLY A 74 12.91 -4.18 -3.96
C GLY A 74 13.04 -5.53 -3.26
N LEU A 75 11.98 -6.34 -3.29
CA LEU A 75 11.99 -7.68 -2.69
C LEU A 75 12.99 -8.62 -3.34
N HIS A 76 13.12 -8.56 -4.67
CA HIS A 76 14.11 -9.33 -5.42
C HIS A 76 15.54 -8.98 -5.00
N ARG A 77 15.86 -7.67 -4.90
CA ARG A 77 17.18 -7.20 -4.45
C ARG A 77 17.53 -7.70 -3.04
N GLU A 78 16.54 -7.75 -2.15
CA GLU A 78 16.71 -8.24 -0.79
C GLU A 78 16.77 -9.76 -0.70
N ARG A 79 16.42 -10.48 -1.78
CA ARG A 79 16.21 -11.94 -1.78
C ARG A 79 15.18 -12.38 -0.73
N ARG A 80 14.08 -11.62 -0.61
CA ARG A 80 13.00 -11.90 0.34
C ARG A 80 11.64 -11.85 -0.34
N GLN A 81 10.65 -12.43 0.32
CA GLN A 81 9.24 -12.28 -0.01
C GLN A 81 8.49 -11.64 1.16
N ALA A 82 7.35 -11.02 0.87
CA ALA A 82 6.48 -10.39 1.84
C ALA A 82 5.05 -10.32 1.32
N THR A 83 4.10 -10.25 2.25
CA THR A 83 2.78 -9.69 1.99
C THR A 83 2.91 -8.17 2.03
N VAL A 84 2.52 -7.47 0.97
CA VAL A 84 2.72 -6.03 0.82
C VAL A 84 1.39 -5.33 0.62
N VAL A 85 1.14 -4.29 1.43
CA VAL A 85 -0.02 -3.40 1.26
C VAL A 85 0.51 -2.00 0.99
N VAL A 86 0.10 -1.41 -0.13
CA VAL A 86 0.44 -0.04 -0.49
C VAL A 86 -0.83 0.79 -0.53
N ILE A 87 -0.82 1.88 0.23
CA ILE A 87 -1.90 2.87 0.26
C ILE A 87 -1.38 4.09 -0.48
N ARG A 88 -2.02 4.42 -1.60
CA ARG A 88 -1.76 5.63 -2.37
C ARG A 88 -2.90 6.60 -2.11
N GLU A 89 -2.61 7.75 -1.53
CA GLU A 89 -3.56 8.85 -1.37
C GLU A 89 -3.20 10.00 -2.30
N VAL A 90 -4.12 10.33 -3.20
CA VAL A 90 -4.00 11.43 -4.16
C VAL A 90 -4.76 12.63 -3.60
N THR A 91 -4.02 13.69 -3.31
CA THR A 91 -4.54 14.93 -2.75
C THR A 91 -5.00 15.89 -3.86
N ALA A 92 -5.66 16.98 -3.46
CA ALA A 92 -6.07 18.05 -4.38
C ALA A 92 -4.87 18.78 -5.04
N GLU A 93 -3.66 18.64 -4.48
CA GLU A 93 -2.44 19.24 -5.05
C GLU A 93 -1.99 18.53 -6.34
N TYR A 94 -2.48 17.31 -6.62
CA TYR A 94 -2.18 16.61 -7.86
C TYR A 94 -3.08 17.10 -9.02
N TYR A 95 -2.83 18.32 -9.48
CA TYR A 95 -3.65 18.98 -10.51
C TYR A 95 -3.26 18.62 -11.95
N ALA A 96 -2.02 18.18 -12.20
CA ALA A 96 -1.53 17.81 -13.52
C ALA A 96 -0.95 16.38 -13.51
N PRO A 97 -1.56 15.42 -14.23
CA PRO A 97 -1.05 14.06 -14.26
C PRO A 97 0.23 13.95 -15.10
N VAL A 98 1.33 13.51 -14.48
CA VAL A 98 2.65 13.35 -15.13
C VAL A 98 2.97 11.89 -15.50
N GLY A 99 1.93 11.05 -15.61
CA GLY A 99 2.04 9.64 -15.96
C GLY A 99 2.53 8.72 -14.83
N SER A 100 2.69 7.44 -15.14
CA SER A 100 3.03 6.39 -14.15
C SER A 100 4.50 6.37 -13.73
N TRP A 101 5.38 7.12 -14.40
CA TRP A 101 6.81 7.20 -14.06
C TRP A 101 7.00 7.69 -12.62
N GLN A 102 6.29 8.76 -12.22
CA GLN A 102 6.41 9.34 -10.89
C GLN A 102 6.07 8.32 -9.78
N ILE A 103 5.10 7.45 -10.05
CA ILE A 103 4.68 6.40 -9.11
C ILE A 103 5.84 5.43 -8.91
N ARG A 104 6.44 4.96 -10.02
CA ARG A 104 7.54 3.99 -9.99
C ARG A 104 8.74 4.53 -9.22
N GLU A 105 9.17 5.75 -9.55
CA GLU A 105 10.32 6.38 -8.90
C GLU A 105 10.08 6.69 -7.43
N SER A 106 8.87 7.13 -7.08
CA SER A 106 8.49 7.36 -5.67
C SER A 106 8.61 6.06 -4.87
N ILE A 107 8.06 4.96 -5.37
CA ILE A 107 8.15 3.67 -4.68
C ILE A 107 9.59 3.17 -4.60
N ARG A 108 10.39 3.26 -5.68
CA ARG A 108 11.83 2.90 -5.65
C ARG A 108 12.57 3.68 -4.58
N ARG A 109 12.34 4.99 -4.50
CA ARG A 109 12.95 5.87 -3.49
C ARG A 109 12.54 5.47 -2.08
N ALA A 110 11.25 5.24 -1.85
CA ALA A 110 10.74 4.83 -0.53
C ALA A 110 11.39 3.53 -0.05
N LEU A 111 11.50 2.54 -0.93
CA LEU A 111 12.02 1.21 -0.60
C LEU A 111 13.54 1.16 -0.33
N LYS A 112 14.28 2.26 -0.50
CA LYS A 112 15.70 2.32 -0.12
C LYS A 112 15.91 2.22 1.39
N ARG A 113 15.00 2.77 2.20
CA ARG A 113 15.13 2.78 3.66
C ARG A 113 13.76 2.81 4.34
N PRO A 114 13.45 1.88 5.26
CA PRO A 114 12.23 1.95 6.05
C PRO A 114 12.27 3.14 7.00
N ILE A 115 11.12 3.78 7.18
CA ILE A 115 10.93 4.83 8.20
C ILE A 115 10.79 4.20 9.58
N ALA A 116 10.13 3.03 9.66
CA ALA A 116 9.94 2.31 10.90
C ALA A 116 9.93 0.80 10.68
N LYS A 117 10.17 0.05 11.76
CA LYS A 117 10.02 -1.40 11.82
C LYS A 117 9.00 -1.77 12.89
N PRO A 118 7.68 -1.66 12.62
CA PRO A 118 6.65 -2.01 13.58
C PRO A 118 6.75 -3.49 14.01
N THR A 119 6.36 -3.77 15.24
CA THR A 119 6.30 -5.12 15.82
C THR A 119 5.04 -5.87 15.37
N ASP A 120 3.94 -5.16 15.12
CA ASP A 120 2.65 -5.73 14.74
C ASP A 120 1.90 -4.87 13.71
N LEU A 121 0.80 -5.42 13.19
CA LEU A 121 -0.05 -4.76 12.20
C LEU A 121 -0.73 -3.50 12.77
N ALA A 122 -1.19 -3.54 14.02
CA ALA A 122 -1.86 -2.40 14.66
C ALA A 122 -0.94 -1.18 14.72
N THR A 123 0.33 -1.40 15.07
CA THR A 123 1.38 -0.38 15.11
C THR A 123 1.70 0.13 13.71
N ALA A 124 1.75 -0.75 12.69
CA ALA A 124 1.90 -0.32 11.30
C ALA A 124 0.75 0.57 10.83
N LEU A 125 -0.50 0.25 11.17
CA LEU A 125 -1.67 1.06 10.84
C LEU A 125 -1.65 2.43 11.54
N ARG A 126 -1.17 2.50 12.80
CA ARG A 126 -0.94 3.78 13.48
C ARG A 126 0.12 4.63 12.77
N TYR A 127 1.14 4.03 12.17
CA TYR A 127 2.08 4.78 11.33
C TYR A 127 1.39 5.32 10.08
N VAL A 128 0.62 4.49 9.35
CA VAL A 128 -0.11 4.95 8.16
C VAL A 128 -0.97 6.17 8.47
N GLN A 129 -1.77 6.13 9.54
CA GLN A 129 -2.69 7.21 9.90
C GLN A 129 -1.99 8.57 10.11
N LYS A 130 -0.70 8.58 10.50
CA LYS A 130 0.08 9.83 10.65
C LYS A 130 0.37 10.52 9.32
N PHE A 131 0.27 9.79 8.22
CA PHE A 131 0.73 10.24 6.90
C PHE A 131 -0.38 10.34 5.85
N ILE A 132 -1.59 9.87 6.16
CA ILE A 132 -2.76 9.98 5.27
C ILE A 132 -3.86 10.81 5.94
N GLU A 133 -4.67 11.49 5.14
CA GLU A 133 -5.86 12.23 5.62
C GLU A 133 -7.06 11.31 5.83
N THR A 134 -7.18 10.28 4.99
CA THR A 134 -8.28 9.32 5.07
C THR A 134 -8.18 8.48 6.33
N ASP A 135 -9.31 8.29 7.02
CA ASP A 135 -9.38 7.42 8.19
C ASP A 135 -8.95 5.99 7.83
N ILE A 136 -7.96 5.47 8.57
CA ILE A 136 -7.42 4.13 8.39
C ILE A 136 -8.48 3.04 8.55
N ASN A 137 -9.57 3.29 9.29
CA ASN A 137 -10.68 2.37 9.41
C ASN A 137 -11.46 2.22 8.09
N GLU A 138 -11.59 3.30 7.29
CA GLU A 138 -12.22 3.23 5.97
C GLU A 138 -11.36 2.44 4.99
N VAL A 139 -10.03 2.64 5.04
CA VAL A 139 -9.06 1.84 4.30
C VAL A 139 -9.15 0.36 4.71
N TYR A 140 -9.18 0.07 6.01
CA TYR A 140 -9.26 -1.29 6.54
C TYR A 140 -10.56 -2.02 6.13
N LYS A 141 -11.70 -1.32 6.12
CA LYS A 141 -12.99 -1.87 5.66
C LYS A 141 -12.91 -2.34 4.20
N ARG A 142 -12.19 -1.61 3.34
CA ARG A 142 -12.03 -1.93 1.92
C ARG A 142 -10.93 -2.98 1.67
N SER A 143 -9.79 -2.87 2.34
CA SER A 143 -8.61 -3.72 2.14
C SER A 143 -8.86 -5.21 2.41
N PHE A 144 -8.63 -6.07 1.42
CA PHE A 144 -8.67 -7.51 1.58
C PHE A 144 -7.48 -8.02 2.42
N LEU A 145 -6.25 -7.62 2.08
CA LEU A 145 -5.05 -8.17 2.72
C LEU A 145 -4.90 -7.75 4.19
N LEU A 146 -5.27 -6.53 4.57
CA LEU A 146 -5.23 -6.12 5.98
C LEU A 146 -6.20 -6.96 6.82
N LYS A 147 -7.42 -7.21 6.31
CA LYS A 147 -8.40 -8.11 6.95
C LYS A 147 -7.90 -9.54 6.99
N HIS A 148 -7.26 -10.02 5.93
CA HIS A 148 -6.73 -11.38 5.86
C HIS A 148 -5.61 -11.61 6.88
N VAL A 149 -4.60 -10.73 6.90
CA VAL A 149 -3.49 -10.81 7.86
C VAL A 149 -3.97 -10.66 9.30
N SER A 150 -4.94 -9.77 9.57
CA SER A 150 -5.45 -9.59 10.93
C SER A 150 -6.18 -10.82 11.48
N LYS A 151 -6.78 -11.65 10.61
CA LYS A 151 -7.54 -12.84 11.02
C LYS A 151 -6.69 -14.11 11.02
N GLN A 152 -5.69 -14.19 10.14
CA GLN A 152 -4.88 -15.38 9.98
C GLN A 152 -3.86 -15.52 11.12
N ARG A 153 -4.03 -16.56 11.95
CA ARG A 153 -2.94 -17.01 12.84
C ARG A 153 -1.96 -17.84 12.03
N LYS A 154 -0.68 -17.60 12.22
CA LYS A 154 0.39 -18.37 11.59
C LYS A 154 0.87 -19.47 12.52
N LEU A 155 1.44 -20.52 11.93
CA LEU A 155 1.94 -21.69 12.67
C LEU A 155 3.12 -21.34 13.58
N ASP A 156 3.95 -20.36 13.19
CA ASP A 156 5.06 -19.84 14.00
C ASP A 156 4.61 -19.39 15.39
N ARG A 157 3.40 -18.86 15.54
CA ARG A 157 2.84 -18.48 16.85
C ARG A 157 2.67 -19.66 17.81
N PHE A 158 2.60 -20.88 17.30
CA PHE A 158 2.46 -22.11 18.10
C PHE A 158 3.77 -22.89 18.19
N MET A 159 4.81 -22.44 17.49
CA MET A 159 6.14 -23.01 17.60
C MET A 159 6.94 -22.14 18.57
N ASN A 160 7.47 -22.74 19.65
CA ASN A 160 8.37 -22.05 20.59
C ASN A 160 9.74 -21.84 19.95
N VAL A 161 9.80 -20.97 18.93
CA VAL A 161 11.04 -20.57 18.24
C VAL A 161 11.20 -19.06 18.35
#